data_AF-A0A1J4QBY6-F1
#
_entry.id   AF-A0A1J4QBY6-F1
#
_cell.length_a   1.000
_cell.length_b   1.000
_cell.length_c   1.000
_cell.angle_alpha   90.00
_cell.angle_beta   90.00
_cell.angle_gamma   90.00
#
_symmetry.space_group_name_H-M   'P 1'
#
loop_
_entity.id
_entity.type
_entity.pdbx_description
1 polymer ?
#
loop_
_entity_poly.entity_id
_entity_poly.type
_entity_poly.pdbx_seq_one_letter_code
_entity_poly.pdbx_strand_id
1 'polypeptide(L)'
;MTRSWYCGVLALMLSGCSLPFSLPYQQQPEPIWSPASDNQELNDWLQLAGEVTHSSDAERQQQLLRWQSMPAGNELKLALWLSHPRASNSQRQQAQQLFKQHLPAVNTRVQQFFGVYQRYNQELLALNRQLADRQQQIDTLTRKLNELASIDQQINERKFRE
;
A
#
# COMPACT_ATOMS: atom_id res chain seq x y z
N MET A 1 -21.79 -35.71 -66.54
CA MET A 1 -22.37 -34.66 -67.41
C MET A 1 -23.77 -34.39 -66.85
N THR A 2 -24.19 -33.26 -66.31
CA THR A 2 -23.83 -31.85 -66.51
C THR A 2 -24.51 -31.01 -65.42
N ARG A 3 -23.79 -29.99 -64.94
CA ARG A 3 -24.19 -28.67 -64.43
C ARG A 3 -25.52 -28.48 -63.69
N SER A 4 -25.36 -28.03 -62.44
CA SER A 4 -26.25 -27.16 -61.68
C SER A 4 -26.70 -25.92 -62.47
N TRP A 5 -27.98 -25.56 -62.30
CA TRP A 5 -28.51 -24.19 -62.22
C TRP A 5 -30.02 -24.29 -62.05
N TYR A 6 -30.56 -23.81 -60.93
CA TYR A 6 -31.78 -22.98 -60.87
C TYR A 6 -31.84 -22.38 -59.47
N CYS A 7 -31.27 -21.17 -59.34
CA CYS A 7 -31.69 -20.20 -58.35
C CYS A 7 -33.12 -19.78 -58.66
N GLY A 8 -33.98 -19.66 -57.66
CA GLY A 8 -35.35 -19.21 -57.91
C GLY A 8 -36.22 -19.09 -56.67
N VAL A 9 -35.98 -18.05 -55.88
CA VAL A 9 -37.00 -17.30 -55.12
C VAL A 9 -37.70 -18.07 -53.98
N LEU A 10 -37.10 -18.02 -52.80
CA LEU A 10 -37.85 -18.03 -51.53
C LEU A 10 -37.16 -17.07 -50.54
N ALA A 11 -37.05 -15.82 -50.97
CA ALA A 11 -36.64 -14.68 -50.15
C ALA A 11 -37.79 -13.65 -50.18
N LEU A 12 -38.89 -13.99 -49.53
CA LEU A 12 -39.98 -13.06 -49.22
C LEU A 12 -40.53 -13.45 -47.85
N MET A 13 -40.78 -12.43 -47.02
CA MET A 13 -41.20 -12.47 -45.60
C MET A 13 -40.10 -12.31 -44.54
N LEU A 14 -39.19 -11.35 -44.71
CA LEU A 14 -38.70 -10.55 -43.58
C LEU A 14 -38.82 -9.07 -43.95
N SER A 15 -40.06 -8.65 -44.16
CA SER A 15 -40.46 -7.25 -44.28
C SER A 15 -40.26 -6.54 -42.94
N GLY A 16 -39.17 -5.77 -42.88
CA GLY A 16 -39.10 -4.40 -42.40
C GLY A 16 -39.90 -4.01 -41.15
N CYS A 17 -39.23 -4.01 -40.00
CA CYS A 17 -39.45 -3.01 -38.96
C CYS A 17 -38.47 -1.86 -39.21
N SER A 18 -38.77 -0.96 -40.15
CA SER A 18 -38.07 0.32 -40.29
C SER A 18 -38.69 1.32 -39.31
N LEU A 19 -38.09 1.49 -38.13
CA LEU A 19 -38.30 2.69 -37.33
C LEU A 19 -37.41 3.81 -37.89
N PRO A 20 -37.95 4.94 -38.36
CA PRO A 20 -37.16 6.11 -38.70
C PRO A 20 -36.93 6.89 -37.40
N PHE A 21 -35.97 6.45 -36.61
CA PHE A 21 -35.41 7.28 -35.55
C PHE A 21 -33.91 7.34 -35.74
N SER A 22 -33.47 8.26 -36.61
CA SER A 22 -32.14 8.82 -36.53
C SER A 22 -32.09 9.70 -35.28
N LEU A 23 -31.83 9.05 -34.13
CA LEU A 23 -31.27 9.77 -32.99
C LEU A 23 -30.00 10.48 -33.50
N PRO A 24 -29.85 11.79 -33.30
CA PRO A 24 -28.55 12.40 -33.51
C PRO A 24 -27.59 11.61 -32.62
N TYR A 25 -26.58 10.99 -33.22
CA TYR A 25 -25.40 10.57 -32.48
C TYR A 25 -24.78 11.88 -31.97
N GLN A 26 -25.27 12.36 -30.82
CA GLN A 26 -24.50 13.22 -29.97
C GLN A 26 -23.26 12.37 -29.68
N GLN A 27 -22.13 12.74 -30.29
CA GLN A 27 -20.83 12.42 -29.75
C GLN A 27 -20.94 12.78 -28.28
N GLN A 28 -21.13 11.77 -27.43
CA GLN A 28 -20.91 11.97 -26.02
C GLN A 28 -19.46 12.47 -25.96
N PRO A 29 -19.20 13.61 -25.31
CA PRO A 29 -17.84 14.00 -25.00
C PRO A 29 -17.19 12.74 -24.42
N GLU A 30 -16.04 12.32 -24.97
CA GLU A 30 -15.32 11.21 -24.37
C GLU A 30 -15.25 11.46 -22.87
N PRO A 31 -15.59 10.47 -22.03
CA PRO A 31 -15.42 10.66 -20.61
C PRO A 31 -13.96 11.05 -20.40
N ILE A 32 -13.75 12.13 -19.66
CA ILE A 32 -12.42 12.67 -19.34
C ILE A 32 -11.51 11.57 -18.75
N TRP A 33 -12.11 10.49 -18.23
CA TRP A 33 -11.48 9.33 -17.61
C TRP A 33 -11.89 8.01 -18.24
N SER A 34 -10.91 7.13 -18.47
CA SER A 34 -11.14 5.76 -18.95
C SER A 34 -10.83 4.74 -17.84
N PRO A 35 -11.73 3.77 -17.56
CA PRO A 35 -11.52 2.76 -16.53
C PRO A 35 -10.31 1.85 -16.82
N ALA A 36 -9.87 1.78 -18.08
CA ALA A 36 -8.65 1.08 -18.47
C ALA A 36 -7.38 1.78 -17.94
N SER A 37 -7.35 3.12 -17.95
CA SER A 37 -6.23 3.91 -17.44
C SER A 37 -6.07 3.76 -15.92
N ASP A 38 -7.17 3.76 -15.16
CA ASP A 38 -7.13 3.57 -13.70
C ASP A 38 -6.62 2.19 -13.30
N ASN A 39 -6.98 1.15 -14.07
CA ASN A 39 -6.47 -0.19 -13.85
C ASN A 39 -4.96 -0.27 -14.10
N GLN A 40 -4.47 0.43 -15.13
CA GLN A 40 -3.05 0.48 -15.44
C GLN A 40 -2.27 1.19 -14.33
N GLU A 41 -2.74 2.35 -13.88
CA GLU A 41 -2.12 3.07 -12.76
C GLU A 41 -2.05 2.20 -11.49
N LEU A 42 -3.15 1.52 -11.14
CA LEU A 42 -3.16 0.62 -9.98
C LEU A 42 -2.17 -0.55 -10.14
N ASN A 43 -2.08 -1.13 -11.33
CA ASN A 43 -1.12 -2.21 -11.60
C ASN A 43 0.32 -1.72 -11.47
N ASP A 44 0.63 -0.50 -11.93
CA ASP A 44 1.95 0.11 -11.77
C ASP A 44 2.29 0.29 -10.28
N TRP A 45 1.32 0.72 -9.47
CA TRP A 45 1.48 0.82 -8.02
C TRP A 45 1.69 -0.54 -7.34
N LEU A 46 0.96 -1.58 -7.77
CA LEU A 46 1.11 -2.93 -7.25
C LEU A 46 2.49 -3.51 -7.61
N GLN A 47 2.96 -3.29 -8.83
CA GLN A 47 4.30 -3.70 -9.25
C GLN A 47 5.38 -3.01 -8.41
N LEU A 48 5.28 -1.69 -8.26
CA LEU A 48 6.22 -0.92 -7.43
C LEU A 48 6.20 -1.39 -5.96
N ALA A 49 5.03 -1.70 -5.41
CA ALA A 49 4.92 -2.28 -4.08
C ALA A 49 5.62 -3.64 -3.96
N GLY A 50 5.51 -4.47 -5.00
CA GLY A 50 6.25 -5.72 -5.11
C GLY A 50 7.77 -5.49 -5.06
N GLU A 51 8.27 -4.54 -5.83
CA GLU A 51 9.69 -4.15 -5.85
C GLU A 51 10.16 -3.64 -4.48
N VAL A 52 9.40 -2.74 -3.86
CA VAL A 52 9.72 -2.22 -2.52
C VAL A 52 9.82 -3.35 -1.52
N THR A 53 8.85 -4.27 -1.49
CA THR A 53 8.80 -5.33 -0.48
C THR A 53 9.97 -6.31 -0.57
N HIS A 54 10.49 -6.55 -1.79
CA HIS A 54 11.60 -7.48 -2.03
C HIS A 54 12.97 -6.82 -2.12
N SER A 55 13.03 -5.48 -2.08
CA SER A 55 14.28 -4.74 -2.19
C SER A 55 15.22 -4.98 -0.99
N SER A 56 16.52 -4.98 -1.28
CA SER A 56 17.58 -4.99 -0.26
C SER A 56 17.71 -3.63 0.44
N ASP A 57 18.40 -3.60 1.59
CA ASP A 57 18.64 -2.34 2.30
C ASP A 57 19.44 -1.33 1.46
N ALA A 58 20.39 -1.81 0.64
CA ALA A 58 21.22 -0.97 -0.22
C ALA A 58 20.39 -0.31 -1.33
N GLU A 59 19.59 -1.11 -2.05
CA GLU A 59 18.69 -0.61 -3.09
C GLU A 59 17.67 0.38 -2.51
N ARG A 60 17.13 0.05 -1.35
CA ARG A 60 16.21 0.94 -0.63
C ARG A 60 16.85 2.28 -0.29
N GLN A 61 18.06 2.30 0.27
CA GLN A 61 18.74 3.56 0.59
C GLN A 61 19.00 4.39 -0.66
N GLN A 62 19.43 3.76 -1.74
CA GLN A 62 19.63 4.42 -3.03
C GLN A 62 18.32 5.04 -3.54
N GLN A 63 17.21 4.31 -3.48
CA GLN A 63 15.91 4.80 -3.91
C GLN A 63 15.41 5.95 -3.02
N LEU A 64 15.59 5.88 -1.71
CA LEU A 64 15.23 6.96 -0.80
C LEU A 64 15.98 8.27 -1.13
N LEU A 65 17.29 8.19 -1.38
CA LEU A 65 18.09 9.35 -1.80
C LEU A 65 17.60 9.91 -3.14
N ARG A 66 17.26 9.03 -4.08
CA ARG A 66 16.72 9.41 -5.38
C ARG A 66 15.39 10.16 -5.23
N TRP A 67 14.47 9.64 -4.44
CA TRP A 67 13.14 10.25 -4.27
C TRP A 67 13.17 11.55 -3.46
N GLN A 68 14.10 11.69 -2.52
CA GLN A 68 14.29 12.93 -1.76
C GLN A 68 14.84 14.08 -2.62
N SER A 69 15.54 13.76 -3.71
CA SER A 69 16.13 14.77 -4.62
C SER A 69 15.22 15.12 -5.81
N MET A 70 14.08 14.44 -5.99
CA MET A 70 13.16 14.73 -7.09
C MET A 70 12.20 15.89 -6.76
N PRO A 71 11.77 16.66 -7.79
CA PRO A 71 10.76 17.70 -7.64
C PRO A 71 9.38 17.12 -7.29
N ALA A 72 8.48 18.02 -6.83
CA ALA A 72 7.13 17.70 -6.37
C ALA A 72 6.34 16.83 -7.36
N GLY A 73 5.56 15.86 -6.84
CA GLY A 73 4.77 14.91 -7.61
C GLY A 73 5.14 13.42 -7.41
N ASN A 74 6.18 13.11 -6.65
CA ASN A 74 6.60 11.73 -6.33
C ASN A 74 6.49 11.37 -4.84
N GLU A 75 5.74 12.16 -4.07
CA GLU A 75 5.64 12.04 -2.62
C GLU A 75 5.01 10.72 -2.18
N LEU A 76 4.06 10.19 -2.96
CA LEU A 76 3.45 8.89 -2.69
C LEU A 76 4.42 7.72 -2.96
N LYS A 77 5.30 7.85 -3.97
CA LYS A 77 6.38 6.87 -4.19
C LYS A 77 7.37 6.90 -3.03
N LEU A 78 7.77 8.09 -2.60
CA LEU A 78 8.61 8.26 -1.42
C LEU A 78 7.95 7.67 -0.17
N ALA A 79 6.66 7.94 0.05
CA ALA A 79 5.90 7.39 1.17
C ALA A 79 5.87 5.85 1.15
N LEU A 80 5.72 5.25 -0.03
CA LEU A 80 5.78 3.80 -0.21
C LEU A 80 7.16 3.24 0.18
N TRP A 81 8.25 3.84 -0.30
CA TRP A 81 9.63 3.44 0.08
C TRP A 81 9.93 3.64 1.57
N LEU A 82 9.35 4.67 2.18
CA LEU A 82 9.43 4.92 3.62
C LEU A 82 8.58 3.92 4.44
N SER A 83 7.66 3.21 3.79
CA SER A 83 6.82 2.16 4.40
C SER A 83 7.43 0.76 4.29
N HIS A 84 8.63 0.62 3.73
CA HIS A 84 9.34 -0.64 3.55
C HIS A 84 9.35 -1.53 4.83
N PRO A 85 9.33 -2.87 4.74
CA PRO A 85 9.33 -3.76 5.92
C PRO A 85 10.45 -3.49 6.93
N ARG A 86 11.62 -3.11 6.43
CA ARG A 86 12.82 -2.76 7.22
C ARG A 86 12.90 -1.27 7.60
N ALA A 87 11.81 -0.51 7.44
CA ALA A 87 11.80 0.92 7.77
C ALA A 87 11.81 1.19 9.27
N SER A 88 12.56 2.23 9.64
CA SER A 88 12.60 2.75 11.00
C SER A 88 11.29 3.46 11.36
N ASN A 89 11.06 3.65 12.66
CA ASN A 89 9.86 4.31 13.16
C ASN A 89 9.70 5.75 12.64
N SER A 90 10.80 6.51 12.54
CA SER A 90 10.77 7.87 11.99
C SER A 90 10.37 7.88 10.51
N GLN A 91 10.88 6.95 9.72
CA GLN A 91 10.52 6.81 8.31
C GLN A 91 9.04 6.45 8.15
N ARG A 92 8.50 5.53 8.97
CA ARG A 92 7.07 5.19 8.95
C ARG A 92 6.20 6.37 9.35
N GLN A 93 6.62 7.17 10.32
CA GLN A 93 5.91 8.40 10.70
C GLN A 93 5.92 9.42 9.55
N GLN A 94 7.05 9.58 8.87
CA GLN A 94 7.14 10.43 7.68
C GLN A 94 6.22 9.93 6.56
N ALA A 95 6.18 8.62 6.30
CA ALA A 95 5.27 8.02 5.34
C ALA A 95 3.80 8.37 5.65
N GLN A 96 3.39 8.31 6.92
CA GLN A 96 2.03 8.70 7.33
C GLN A 96 1.70 10.15 7.01
N GLN A 97 2.65 11.06 7.21
CA GLN A 97 2.48 12.47 6.90
C GLN A 97 2.28 12.68 5.40
N LEU A 98 3.13 12.04 4.59
CA LEU A 98 3.03 12.11 3.13
C LEU A 98 1.71 11.50 2.61
N PHE A 99 1.31 10.33 3.12
CA PHE A 99 0.01 9.75 2.75
C PHE A 99 -1.15 10.67 3.13
N LYS A 100 -1.13 11.26 4.33
CA LYS A 100 -2.19 12.18 4.78
C LYS A 100 -2.28 13.43 3.88
N GLN A 101 -1.15 13.94 3.40
CA GLN A 101 -1.10 15.15 2.59
C GLN A 101 -1.49 14.89 1.13
N HIS A 102 -1.06 13.76 0.55
CA HIS A 102 -1.14 13.54 -0.90
C HIS A 102 -2.22 12.55 -1.34
N LEU A 103 -2.74 11.69 -0.46
CA LEU A 103 -3.83 10.77 -0.83
C LEU A 103 -5.15 11.42 -1.21
N PRO A 104 -5.59 12.56 -0.65
CA PRO A 104 -6.84 13.17 -1.08
C PRO A 104 -6.87 13.58 -2.56
N ALA A 105 -5.71 13.71 -3.21
CA ALA A 105 -5.58 14.14 -4.59
C ALA A 105 -5.56 13.00 -5.63
N VAL A 106 -5.55 11.73 -5.21
CA VAL A 106 -5.50 10.58 -6.13
C VAL A 106 -6.86 9.90 -6.27
N ASN A 107 -7.00 9.00 -7.26
CA ASN A 107 -8.24 8.27 -7.48
C ASN A 107 -8.59 7.34 -6.30
N THR A 108 -9.86 6.98 -6.16
CA THR A 108 -10.36 6.19 -5.02
C THR A 108 -9.69 4.81 -4.88
N ARG A 109 -9.29 4.18 -5.99
CA ARG A 109 -8.65 2.85 -5.95
C ARG A 109 -7.23 2.92 -5.42
N VAL A 110 -6.48 3.92 -5.85
CA VAL A 110 -5.13 4.21 -5.35
C VAL A 110 -5.21 4.64 -3.88
N GLN A 111 -6.23 5.40 -3.48
CA GLN A 111 -6.49 5.68 -2.06
C GLN A 111 -6.71 4.40 -1.24
N GLN A 112 -7.52 3.46 -1.74
CA GLN A 112 -7.74 2.16 -1.06
C GLN A 112 -6.44 1.35 -0.95
N PHE A 113 -5.65 1.30 -2.02
CA PHE A 113 -4.35 0.63 -2.05
C PHE A 113 -3.41 1.22 -0.97
N PHE A 114 -3.21 2.54 -0.93
CA PHE A 114 -2.37 3.16 0.07
C PHE A 114 -2.95 3.14 1.48
N GLY A 115 -4.27 3.00 1.62
CA GLY A 115 -4.93 2.77 2.90
C GLY A 115 -4.42 1.50 3.60
N VAL A 116 -4.04 0.46 2.83
CA VAL A 116 -3.39 -0.74 3.36
C VAL A 116 -2.03 -0.39 3.97
N TYR A 117 -1.21 0.40 3.28
CA TYR A 117 0.10 0.84 3.76
C TYR A 117 0.01 1.77 4.97
N GLN A 118 -1.00 2.65 5.01
CA GLN A 118 -1.27 3.47 6.19
C GLN A 118 -1.58 2.61 7.41
N ARG A 119 -2.47 1.62 7.28
CA ARG A 119 -2.80 0.70 8.37
C ARG A 119 -1.59 -0.10 8.80
N TYR A 120 -0.87 -0.70 7.85
CA TYR A 120 0.35 -1.46 8.10
C TYR A 120 1.39 -0.66 8.91
N ASN A 121 1.66 0.58 8.51
CA ASN A 121 2.58 1.44 9.24
C ASN A 121 2.07 1.79 10.65
N GLN A 122 0.76 2.03 10.83
CA GLN A 122 0.18 2.30 12.14
C GLN A 122 0.34 1.09 13.09
N GLU A 123 0.08 -0.10 12.59
CA GLU A 123 0.23 -1.35 13.34
C GLU A 123 1.67 -1.55 13.80
N LEU A 124 2.65 -1.38 12.90
CA LEU A 124 4.06 -1.52 13.27
C LEU A 124 4.53 -0.44 14.24
N LEU A 125 4.03 0.79 14.12
CA LEU A 125 4.32 1.85 15.09
C LEU A 125 3.72 1.52 16.46
N ALA A 126 2.51 0.98 16.50
CA ALA A 126 1.88 0.53 17.75
C ALA A 126 2.63 -0.62 18.39
N LEU A 127 3.04 -1.62 17.59
CA LEU A 127 3.84 -2.76 18.06
C LEU A 127 5.17 -2.30 18.65
N ASN A 128 5.87 -1.36 18.00
CA ASN A 128 7.12 -0.81 18.51
C ASN A 128 6.95 -0.11 19.87
N ARG A 129 5.84 0.62 20.07
CA ARG A 129 5.54 1.22 21.39
C ARG A 129 5.33 0.15 22.45
N GLN A 130 4.54 -0.88 22.14
CA GLN A 130 4.31 -1.99 23.06
C GLN A 130 5.62 -2.70 23.42
N LEU A 131 6.52 -2.92 22.47
CA LEU A 131 7.83 -3.50 22.73
C LEU A 131 8.67 -2.62 23.66
N ALA A 132 8.68 -1.31 23.46
CA ALA A 132 9.37 -0.37 24.33
C ALA A 132 8.82 -0.40 25.77
N ASP A 133 7.50 -0.40 25.94
CA ASP A 133 6.84 -0.49 27.25
C ASP A 133 7.19 -1.80 27.96
N ARG A 134 7.21 -2.93 27.22
CA ARG A 134 7.61 -4.23 27.76
C ARG A 134 9.07 -4.27 28.18
N GLN A 135 9.97 -3.67 27.40
CA GLN A 135 11.38 -3.58 27.76
C GLN A 135 11.56 -2.80 29.07
N GLN A 136 10.86 -1.68 29.24
CA GLN A 136 10.90 -0.90 30.47
C GLN A 136 10.39 -1.71 31.69
N GLN A 137 9.37 -2.55 31.50
CA GLN A 137 8.89 -3.45 32.56
C GLN A 137 9.95 -4.48 32.94
N ILE A 138 10.63 -5.08 31.96
CA ILE A 138 11.74 -6.01 32.19
C ILE A 138 12.85 -5.32 32.99
N ASP A 139 13.31 -4.16 32.55
CA ASP A 139 14.39 -3.41 33.23
C ASP A 139 14.03 -3.09 34.69
N THR A 140 12.77 -2.74 34.94
CA THR A 140 12.25 -2.47 36.29
C THR A 140 12.26 -3.72 37.15
N LEU A 141 11.82 -4.86 36.61
CA LEU A 141 11.81 -6.15 37.33
C LEU A 141 13.22 -6.65 37.61
N THR A 142 14.13 -6.53 36.64
CA THR A 142 15.55 -6.88 36.81
C THR A 142 16.19 -6.08 37.94
N ARG A 143 15.91 -4.77 38.02
CA ARG A 143 16.41 -3.94 39.14
C ARG A 143 15.91 -4.44 40.49
N LYS A 144 14.61 -4.73 40.60
CA LYS A 144 14.01 -5.26 41.84
C LYS A 144 14.59 -6.62 42.24
N LEU A 145 14.87 -7.49 41.28
CA LEU A 145 15.52 -8.79 41.55
C LEU A 145 16.94 -8.59 42.09
N ASN A 146 17.71 -7.66 41.51
CA ASN A 146 19.05 -7.36 42.00
C ASN A 146 19.02 -6.76 43.42
N GLU A 147 18.06 -5.88 43.71
CA GLU A 147 17.84 -5.35 45.07
C GLU A 147 17.50 -6.47 46.06
N LEU A 148 16.59 -7.39 45.70
CA LEU A 148 16.24 -8.55 46.53
C LEU A 148 17.44 -9.47 46.77
N ALA A 149 18.24 -9.77 45.74
CA ALA A 149 19.45 -10.57 45.88
C ALA A 149 20.47 -9.89 46.81
N SER A 150 20.63 -8.57 46.70
CA SER A 150 21.49 -7.81 47.62
C SER A 150 20.98 -7.88 49.07
N ILE A 151 19.66 -7.81 49.28
CA ILE A 151 19.07 -7.93 50.63
C ILE A 151 19.31 -9.32 51.19
N ASP A 152 19.11 -10.37 50.39
CA ASP A 152 19.33 -11.76 50.80
C ASP A 152 20.79 -12.00 51.20
N GLN A 153 21.74 -11.49 50.41
CA GLN A 153 23.16 -11.54 50.76
C GLN A 153 23.44 -10.83 52.10
N GLN A 154 22.92 -9.62 52.30
CA GLN A 154 23.08 -8.89 53.57
C GLN A 154 22.46 -9.61 54.76
N ILE A 155 21.34 -10.30 54.58
CA ILE A 155 20.73 -11.13 55.63
C ILE A 155 21.65 -12.31 55.94
N ASN A 156 22.16 -12.99 54.92
CA ASN A 156 23.03 -14.14 55.07
C ASN A 156 24.34 -13.76 55.80
N GLU A 157 24.98 -12.66 55.40
CA GLU A 157 26.18 -12.12 56.06
C GLU A 157 25.92 -11.70 57.52
N ARG A 158 24.70 -11.30 57.89
CA ARG A 158 24.34 -11.02 59.27
C ARG A 158 24.25 -12.30 60.09
N LYS A 159 23.61 -13.35 59.55
CA LYS A 159 23.50 -14.66 60.22
C LYS A 159 24.85 -15.32 60.50
N PHE A 160 25.86 -15.13 59.66
CA PHE A 160 27.20 -15.71 59.87
C PHE A 160 28.09 -14.91 60.83
N ARG A 161 27.65 -13.71 61.25
CA ARG A 161 28.37 -12.85 62.21
C ARG A 161 27.85 -12.96 63.65
N GLU A 162 26.71 -13.63 63.84
CA GLU A 162 26.15 -14.04 65.14
C GLU A 162 26.59 -15.46 65.50
#